data_AF-A0A8U0WAW7-F1
#
_entry.id   AF-A0A8U0WAW7-F1
#
_cell.length_a   1.000
_cell.length_b   1.000
_cell.length_c   1.000
_cell.angle_alpha   90.00
_cell.angle_beta   90.00
_cell.angle_gamma   90.00
#
_symmetry.space_group_name_H-M   'P 1'
#
loop_
_entity.id
_entity.type
_entity.pdbx_description
1 polymer ?
#
loop_
_entity_poly.entity_id
_entity_poly.type
_entity_poly.pdbx_seq_one_letter_code
_entity_poly.pdbx_strand_id
1 'polypeptide(L)'
;MCSFFIILVTQSGMYILQLLDWYSASNSVILICLLETIMVAWLYGINEFVDDIYFMIGRKPGKLWVYCWKYMTPSIILFIFFTTIIFNRTVRYNNVIYPSWAVALGWLSFALSLIFIPLHMLKKVFLSSGKANDNFYNALKADFWLPEEEEERSAYEDFKRYRKINAELKSLRK
;
A
#
# COMPACT_ATOMS: atom_id res chain seq x y z
N MET A 1 0.40 18.89 20.40
CA MET A 1 1.15 18.81 19.12
C MET A 1 2.22 19.90 18.96
N CYS A 2 2.06 21.11 19.54
CA CYS A 2 3.03 22.22 19.35
C CYS A 2 4.42 22.02 19.98
N SER A 3 4.58 21.20 21.03
CA SER A 3 5.86 21.06 21.73
C SER A 3 6.93 20.27 20.96
N PHE A 4 6.53 19.33 20.09
CA PHE A 4 7.48 18.52 19.30
C PHE A 4 8.09 19.30 18.14
N PHE A 5 7.33 20.22 17.54
CA PHE A 5 7.80 21.01 16.40
C PHE A 5 8.84 22.06 16.77
N ILE A 6 8.89 22.49 18.04
CA ILE A 6 9.82 23.51 18.51
C ILE A 6 11.28 23.07 18.39
N ILE A 7 11.55 21.77 18.46
CA ILE A 7 12.88 21.17 18.31
C ILE A 7 13.44 21.44 16.90
N LEU A 8 12.57 21.50 15.89
CA LEU A 8 12.93 21.72 14.48
C LEU A 8 13.28 23.18 14.17
N VAL A 9 12.88 24.12 15.03
CA VAL A 9 13.11 25.57 14.86
C VAL A 9 14.41 26.01 15.57
N THR A 10 15.08 25.12 16.28
CA THR A 10 16.38 25.41 16.93
C THR A 10 17.51 25.56 15.91
N GLN A 11 18.64 26.17 16.31
CA GLN A 11 19.84 26.34 15.47
C GLN A 11 20.35 25.02 14.83
N SER A 12 20.15 23.89 15.51
CA SER A 12 20.51 22.54 15.00
C SER A 12 19.32 21.79 14.38
N GLY A 13 18.15 22.40 14.30
CA GLY A 13 16.91 21.76 13.83
C GLY A 13 17.00 21.24 12.39
N MET A 14 17.80 21.89 11.54
CA MET A 14 18.02 21.46 10.15
C MET A 14 18.67 20.06 10.04
N TYR A 15 19.56 19.69 10.98
CA TYR A 15 20.14 18.34 11.01
C TYR A 15 19.09 17.27 11.33
N ILE A 16 18.16 17.58 12.22
CA ILE A 16 17.07 16.69 12.65
C ILE A 16 16.02 16.60 11.53
N LEU A 17 15.67 17.73 10.91
CA LEU A 17 14.77 17.78 9.76
C LEU A 17 15.27 16.89 8.62
N GLN A 18 16.55 17.00 8.26
CA GLN A 18 17.11 16.21 7.18
C GLN A 18 17.14 14.71 7.50
N LEU A 19 17.45 14.34 8.75
CA LEU A 19 17.40 12.95 9.18
C LEU A 19 15.97 12.39 9.08
N LEU A 20 14.96 13.18 9.49
CA LEU A 20 13.56 12.77 9.47
C LEU A 20 13.00 12.70 8.04
N ASP A 21 13.31 13.65 7.18
CA ASP A 21 12.88 13.66 5.78
C ASP A 21 13.43 12.44 5.02
N TRP A 22 14.70 12.12 5.26
CA TRP A 22 15.37 11.00 4.60
C TRP A 22 14.89 9.63 5.11
N TYR A 23 14.86 9.42 6.42
CA TYR A 23 14.51 8.11 6.99
C TYR A 23 13.01 7.89 7.19
N SER A 24 12.25 8.92 7.59
CA SER A 24 10.82 8.79 7.87
C SER A 24 9.99 8.99 6.61
N ALA A 25 10.14 10.13 5.92
CA ALA A 25 9.27 10.45 4.78
C ALA A 25 9.62 9.62 3.54
N SER A 26 10.88 9.66 3.08
CA SER A 26 11.26 9.01 1.82
C SER A 26 11.17 7.48 1.89
N ASN A 27 11.89 6.85 2.83
CA ASN A 27 11.97 5.39 2.90
C ASN A 27 10.62 4.73 3.27
N SER A 28 9.85 5.31 4.19
CA SER A 28 8.58 4.71 4.63
C SER A 28 7.52 4.78 3.53
N VAL A 29 7.40 5.91 2.83
CA VAL A 29 6.39 6.09 1.78
C VAL A 29 6.64 5.14 0.61
N ILE A 30 7.90 4.98 0.17
CA ILE A 30 8.24 4.04 -0.91
C ILE A 30 7.79 2.62 -0.56
N LEU A 31 8.02 2.17 0.68
CA LEU A 31 7.62 0.83 1.10
C LEU A 31 6.10 0.71 1.25
N ILE A 32 5.41 1.72 1.77
CA ILE A 32 3.94 1.74 1.84
C ILE A 32 3.35 1.65 0.44
N CYS A 33 3.81 2.46 -0.51
CA CYS A 33 3.35 2.41 -1.90
C CYS A 33 3.66 1.06 -2.57
N LEU A 34 4.80 0.44 -2.24
CA LEU A 34 5.12 -0.91 -2.74
C LEU A 34 4.11 -1.93 -2.22
N LEU A 35 3.81 -1.91 -0.93
CA LEU A 35 2.81 -2.80 -0.33
C LEU A 35 1.43 -2.54 -0.93
N GLU A 36 0.97 -1.30 -0.98
CA GLU A 36 -0.34 -0.92 -1.56
C GLU A 36 -0.50 -1.39 -3.00
N THR A 37 0.51 -1.16 -3.86
CA THR A 37 0.45 -1.58 -5.26
C THR A 37 0.45 -3.10 -5.40
N ILE A 38 1.18 -3.83 -4.54
CA ILE A 38 1.12 -5.29 -4.50
C ILE A 38 -0.26 -5.78 -4.02
N MET A 39 -0.82 -5.15 -2.98
CA MET A 39 -2.14 -5.50 -2.46
C MET A 39 -3.21 -5.33 -3.55
N VAL A 40 -3.23 -4.21 -4.27
CA VAL A 40 -4.21 -3.97 -5.34
C VAL A 40 -4.01 -4.93 -6.53
N ALA A 41 -2.77 -5.12 -6.98
CA ALA A 41 -2.51 -5.89 -8.19
C ALA A 41 -2.71 -7.41 -8.03
N TRP A 42 -2.33 -7.98 -6.87
CA TRP A 42 -2.36 -9.44 -6.63
C TRP A 42 -3.33 -9.90 -5.54
N LEU A 43 -3.49 -9.19 -4.42
CA LEU A 43 -4.39 -9.64 -3.34
C LEU A 43 -5.86 -9.32 -3.67
N TYR A 44 -6.14 -8.10 -4.11
CA TYR A 44 -7.47 -7.70 -4.59
C TYR A 44 -7.73 -8.28 -5.99
N GLY A 45 -6.70 -8.23 -6.84
CA GLY A 45 -6.73 -8.78 -8.19
C GLY A 45 -7.11 -7.74 -9.24
N ILE A 46 -6.25 -7.60 -10.26
CA ILE A 46 -6.40 -6.55 -11.27
C ILE A 46 -7.71 -6.61 -12.07
N ASN A 47 -8.28 -7.81 -12.28
CA ASN A 47 -9.49 -7.96 -13.09
C ASN A 47 -10.72 -7.43 -12.37
N GLU A 48 -10.81 -7.68 -11.06
CA GLU A 48 -11.86 -7.14 -10.20
C GLU A 48 -11.73 -5.61 -10.15
N PHE A 49 -10.52 -5.10 -9.92
CA PHE A 49 -10.24 -3.66 -9.92
C PHE A 49 -10.65 -2.96 -11.23
N VAL A 50 -10.41 -3.59 -12.38
CA VAL A 50 -10.80 -3.05 -13.70
C VAL A 50 -12.32 -3.06 -13.88
N ASP A 51 -13.01 -4.08 -13.38
CA ASP A 51 -14.47 -4.16 -13.45
C ASP A 51 -15.12 -3.14 -12.48
N ASP A 52 -14.48 -2.82 -11.35
CA ASP A 52 -14.91 -1.75 -10.43
C ASP A 52 -14.77 -0.36 -11.06
N ILE A 53 -13.62 -0.09 -11.69
CA ILE A 53 -13.41 1.16 -12.44
C ILE A 53 -14.42 1.29 -13.58
N TYR A 54 -14.74 0.20 -14.25
CA TYR A 54 -15.74 0.19 -15.31
C TYR A 54 -17.13 0.55 -14.78
N PHE A 55 -17.50 0.08 -13.58
CA PHE A 55 -18.77 0.44 -12.95
C PHE A 55 -18.81 1.92 -12.58
N MET A 56 -17.72 2.48 -12.02
CA MET A 56 -17.65 3.89 -11.61
C MET A 56 -17.65 4.88 -12.78
N ILE A 57 -16.90 4.58 -13.85
CA ILE A 57 -16.61 5.54 -14.93
C ILE A 57 -17.35 5.19 -16.23
N GLY A 58 -17.90 3.97 -16.35
CA GLY A 58 -18.57 3.48 -17.55
C GLY A 58 -17.63 3.15 -18.72
N ARG A 59 -16.30 3.22 -18.52
CA ARG A 59 -15.28 2.94 -19.56
C ARG A 59 -14.22 1.98 -19.05
N LYS A 60 -13.90 0.96 -19.86
CA LYS A 60 -12.85 0.00 -19.50
C LYS A 60 -11.47 0.60 -19.77
N PRO A 61 -10.56 0.63 -18.78
CA PRO A 61 -9.18 0.99 -19.05
C PRO A 61 -8.57 0.04 -20.09
N GLY A 62 -7.74 0.60 -20.98
CA GLY A 62 -7.09 -0.17 -22.04
C GLY A 62 -6.14 -1.23 -21.47
N LYS A 63 -5.90 -2.31 -22.22
CA LYS A 63 -5.03 -3.43 -21.76
C LYS A 63 -3.61 -2.98 -21.38
N LEU A 64 -3.08 -1.94 -22.03
CA LEU A 64 -1.77 -1.37 -21.70
C LEU A 64 -1.77 -0.76 -20.29
N TRP A 65 -2.83 -0.05 -19.91
CA TRP A 65 -2.97 0.53 -18.57
C TRP A 65 -3.03 -0.55 -17.50
N VAL A 66 -3.79 -1.61 -17.75
CA VAL A 66 -3.88 -2.77 -16.86
C VAL A 66 -2.51 -3.44 -16.68
N TYR A 67 -1.75 -3.60 -17.76
CA TYR A 67 -0.39 -4.13 -17.71
C TYR A 67 0.56 -3.22 -16.93
N CYS A 68 0.46 -1.90 -17.13
CA CYS A 68 1.25 -0.93 -16.39
C CYS A 68 1.00 -1.02 -14.89
N TRP A 69 -0.27 -1.05 -14.45
CA TRP A 69 -0.62 -1.15 -13.03
C TRP A 69 -0.19 -2.48 -12.41
N LYS A 70 -0.30 -3.58 -13.16
CA LYS A 70 0.04 -4.91 -12.63
C LYS A 70 1.54 -5.15 -12.54
N TYR A 71 2.34 -4.69 -13.50
CA TYR A 71 3.76 -5.07 -13.59
C TYR A 71 4.71 -3.88 -13.58
N MET A 72 4.43 -2.82 -14.36
CA MET A 72 5.38 -1.69 -14.47
C MET A 72 5.46 -0.91 -13.16
N THR A 73 4.32 -0.49 -12.60
CA THR A 73 4.28 0.29 -11.36
C THR A 73 5.00 -0.40 -10.20
N PRO A 74 4.66 -1.66 -9.84
CA PRO A 74 5.36 -2.34 -8.75
C PRO A 74 6.84 -2.58 -9.08
N SER A 75 7.20 -2.84 -10.34
CA SER A 75 8.60 -3.02 -10.73
C SER A 75 9.43 -1.74 -10.59
N ILE A 76 8.87 -0.57 -10.95
CA ILE A 76 9.56 0.72 -10.81
C ILE A 76 9.73 1.07 -9.33
N ILE A 77 8.68 0.90 -8.51
CA ILE A 77 8.76 1.18 -7.07
C ILE A 77 9.76 0.23 -6.40
N LEU A 78 9.78 -1.04 -6.78
CA LEU A 78 10.75 -2.02 -6.29
C LEU A 78 12.19 -1.63 -6.67
N PHE A 79 12.41 -1.19 -7.92
CA PHE A 79 13.71 -0.69 -8.36
C PHE A 79 14.16 0.52 -7.53
N ILE A 80 13.28 1.50 -7.35
CA ILE A 80 13.55 2.68 -6.52
C ILE A 80 13.91 2.24 -5.11
N PHE A 81 13.13 1.35 -4.49
CA PHE A 81 13.42 0.83 -3.15
C PHE A 81 14.81 0.21 -3.02
N PHE A 82 15.22 -0.65 -3.97
CA PHE A 82 16.56 -1.24 -3.95
C PHE A 82 17.67 -0.20 -4.13
N THR A 83 17.51 0.74 -5.07
CA THR A 83 18.49 1.82 -5.25
C THR A 83 18.59 2.67 -3.99
N THR A 84 17.46 3.00 -3.36
CA THR A 84 17.40 3.74 -2.11
C THR A 84 18.20 3.03 -1.04
N ILE A 85 18.02 1.72 -0.81
CA ILE A 85 18.77 0.95 0.20
C ILE A 85 20.28 0.88 -0.10
N ILE A 86 20.65 0.64 -1.36
CA ILE A 86 22.07 0.48 -1.75
C ILE A 86 22.83 1.80 -1.57
N PHE A 87 22.23 2.91 -2.00
CA PHE A 87 22.86 4.23 -1.92
C PHE A 87 22.65 4.94 -0.57
N ASN A 88 21.74 4.48 0.31
CA ASN A 88 21.39 5.15 1.58
C ASN A 88 22.45 5.11 2.69
N ARG A 89 23.51 4.31 2.57
CA ARG A 89 24.33 3.91 3.74
C ARG A 89 25.05 5.04 4.47
N THR A 90 25.17 6.25 3.91
CA THR A 90 25.76 7.39 4.62
C THR A 90 25.03 8.68 4.30
N VAL A 91 23.93 8.98 5.01
CA VAL A 91 23.42 10.35 5.08
C VAL A 91 24.54 11.20 5.67
N ARG A 92 25.10 12.11 4.87
CA ARG A 92 26.08 13.11 5.31
C ARG A 92 25.42 14.46 5.14
N TYR A 93 25.36 15.23 6.22
CA TYR A 93 24.98 16.62 6.15
C TYR A 93 26.20 17.47 6.49
N ASN A 94 26.61 18.32 5.53
CA ASN A 94 27.75 19.22 5.67
C ASN A 94 29.08 18.53 6.11
N ASN A 95 29.38 17.35 5.54
CA ASN A 95 30.52 16.49 5.91
C ASN A 95 30.56 15.96 7.36
N VAL A 96 29.50 16.18 8.15
CA VAL A 96 29.35 15.60 9.48
C VAL A 96 28.70 14.22 9.35
N ILE A 97 29.37 13.21 9.91
CA ILE A 97 28.84 11.85 9.99
C ILE A 97 27.81 11.82 11.12
N TYR A 98 26.59 11.38 10.82
CA TYR A 98 25.58 11.21 11.85
C TYR A 98 26.01 10.12 12.84
N PRO A 99 25.89 10.36 14.16
CA PRO A 99 26.23 9.38 15.17
C PRO A 99 25.27 8.17 15.09
N SER A 100 25.75 6.99 15.49
CA SER A 100 25.00 5.73 15.34
C SER A 100 23.63 5.75 16.03
N TRP A 101 23.48 6.50 17.13
CA TRP A 101 22.18 6.66 17.81
C TRP A 101 21.15 7.39 16.94
N ALA A 102 21.58 8.36 16.12
CA ALA A 102 20.69 9.11 15.23
C ALA A 102 20.20 8.22 14.08
N VAL A 103 21.10 7.40 13.54
CA VAL A 103 20.75 6.38 12.53
C VAL A 103 19.76 5.37 13.10
N ALA A 104 19.96 4.90 14.34
CA ALA A 104 19.02 4.00 15.01
C ALA A 104 17.64 4.63 15.20
N LEU A 105 17.55 5.92 15.55
CA LEU A 105 16.28 6.64 15.63
C LEU A 105 15.59 6.76 14.25
N GLY A 106 16.35 6.95 13.17
CA GLY A 106 15.81 6.95 11.80
C GLY A 106 15.14 5.62 11.45
N TRP A 107 15.82 4.50 11.71
CA TRP A 107 15.26 3.16 11.51
C TRP A 107 14.06 2.86 12.42
N LEU A 108 14.07 3.35 13.66
CA LEU A 108 12.95 3.20 14.59
C LEU A 108 11.71 3.95 14.08
N SER A 109 11.89 5.18 13.57
CA SER A 109 10.80 5.98 12.99
C SER A 109 10.16 5.29 11.78
N PHE A 110 11.00 4.70 10.92
CA PHE A 110 10.55 3.89 9.79
C PHE A 110 9.74 2.66 10.25
N ALA A 111 10.29 1.91 11.21
CA ALA A 111 9.62 0.71 11.76
C ALA A 111 8.27 1.05 12.41
N LEU A 112 8.18 2.20 13.08
CA LEU A 112 6.95 2.66 13.75
C LEU A 112 5.81 2.93 12.76
N SER A 113 6.08 3.52 11.62
CA SER A 113 5.05 3.73 10.58
C SER A 113 4.54 2.40 10.02
N LEU A 114 5.43 1.44 9.86
CA LEU A 114 5.09 0.14 9.26
C LEU A 114 4.41 -0.81 10.22
N ILE A 115 4.64 -0.68 11.54
CA ILE A 115 4.08 -1.60 12.55
C ILE A 115 2.54 -1.50 12.63
N PHE A 116 1.94 -0.41 12.16
CA PHE A 116 0.49 -0.25 12.15
C PHE A 116 -0.22 -1.28 11.25
N ILE A 117 0.37 -1.62 10.11
CA ILE A 117 -0.18 -2.61 9.17
C ILE A 117 -0.27 -4.02 9.80
N PRO A 118 0.82 -4.64 10.30
CA PRO A 118 0.76 -5.94 10.95
C PRO A 118 -0.01 -5.89 12.28
N LEU A 119 0.02 -4.78 13.02
CA LEU A 119 -0.75 -4.66 14.27
C LEU A 119 -2.26 -4.71 14.00
N HIS A 120 -2.73 -4.06 12.92
CA HIS A 120 -4.12 -4.14 12.50
C HIS A 120 -4.49 -5.55 12.02
N MET A 121 -3.61 -6.19 11.24
CA MET A 121 -3.78 -7.58 10.82
C MET A 121 -3.88 -8.53 12.02
N LEU A 122 -2.97 -8.43 12.99
CA LEU A 122 -2.97 -9.25 14.21
C LEU A 122 -4.26 -9.06 15.01
N LYS A 123 -4.72 -7.82 15.18
CA LYS A 123 -6.02 -7.56 15.82
C LYS A 123 -7.16 -8.28 15.09
N LYS A 124 -7.24 -8.20 13.75
CA LYS A 124 -8.29 -8.90 12.95
C LYS A 124 -8.20 -10.43 13.14
N VAL A 125 -7.00 -10.98 13.24
CA VAL A 125 -6.79 -12.43 13.45
C VAL A 125 -7.14 -12.88 14.87
N PHE A 126 -6.77 -12.12 15.91
CA PHE A 126 -7.02 -12.48 17.31
C PHE A 126 -8.47 -12.24 17.75
N LEU A 127 -9.16 -11.25 17.20
CA LEU A 127 -10.58 -10.98 17.51
C LEU A 127 -11.54 -11.94 16.78
N SER A 128 -11.09 -12.60 15.70
CA SER A 128 -11.91 -13.57 14.99
C SER A 128 -11.93 -14.92 15.73
N SER A 129 -13.14 -15.42 16.05
CA SER A 129 -13.36 -16.63 16.86
C SER A 129 -13.16 -17.95 16.08
N GLY A 130 -12.02 -18.08 15.40
CA GLY A 130 -11.70 -19.18 14.47
C GLY A 130 -10.27 -19.72 14.60
N LYS A 131 -9.91 -20.73 13.79
CA LYS A 131 -8.52 -21.24 13.72
C LYS A 131 -7.59 -20.16 13.18
N ALA A 132 -6.41 -20.00 13.79
CA ALA A 132 -5.47 -18.93 13.47
C ALA A 132 -5.05 -18.88 11.98
N ASN A 133 -4.87 -20.04 11.34
CA ASN A 133 -4.53 -20.10 9.91
C ASN A 133 -5.68 -19.62 9.03
N ASP A 134 -6.90 -20.10 9.27
CA ASP A 134 -8.08 -19.71 8.48
C ASP A 134 -8.37 -18.22 8.66
N ASN A 135 -8.21 -17.70 9.88
CA ASN A 135 -8.33 -16.27 10.17
C ASN A 135 -7.26 -15.44 9.48
N PHE A 136 -6.02 -15.93 9.37
CA PHE A 136 -4.95 -15.24 8.66
C PHE A 136 -5.22 -15.16 7.16
N TYR A 137 -5.62 -16.28 6.53
CA TYR A 137 -6.04 -16.26 5.12
C TYR A 137 -7.25 -15.35 4.88
N ASN A 138 -8.22 -15.36 5.79
CA ASN A 138 -9.38 -14.46 5.74
C ASN A 138 -8.99 -12.99 5.98
N ALA A 139 -7.96 -12.71 6.77
CA ALA A 139 -7.46 -11.35 7.00
C ALA A 139 -6.68 -10.80 5.79
N LEU A 140 -6.01 -11.66 5.04
CA LEU A 140 -5.33 -11.32 3.79
C LEU A 140 -6.27 -11.17 2.60
N LYS A 141 -7.48 -11.75 2.68
CA LYS A 141 -8.52 -11.54 1.69
C LYS A 141 -8.96 -10.08 1.78
N ALA A 142 -8.76 -9.34 0.69
CA ALA A 142 -9.18 -7.96 0.63
C ALA A 142 -10.71 -7.90 0.77
N ASP A 143 -11.19 -6.99 1.63
CA ASP A 143 -12.61 -6.71 1.73
C ASP A 143 -13.06 -6.15 0.37
N PHE A 144 -14.12 -6.73 -0.22
CA PHE A 144 -14.60 -6.34 -1.54
C PHE A 144 -15.06 -4.88 -1.51
N TRP A 145 -14.65 -4.09 -2.51
CA TRP A 145 -15.18 -2.74 -2.69
C TRP A 145 -16.68 -2.83 -3.02
N LEU A 146 -17.49 -2.00 -2.37
CA LEU A 146 -18.93 -1.88 -2.60
C LEU A 146 -19.33 -0.40 -2.56
N PRO A 147 -20.29 0.03 -3.40
CA PRO A 147 -20.91 1.35 -3.26
C PRO A 147 -21.56 1.53 -1.88
N GLU A 148 -21.46 2.74 -1.35
CA GLU A 148 -22.07 3.08 -0.05
C GLU A 148 -23.60 3.11 -0.16
N GLU A 149 -24.12 3.66 -1.26
CA GLU A 149 -25.56 3.72 -1.52
C GLU A 149 -26.15 2.33 -1.85
N GLU A 150 -27.29 2.03 -1.24
CA GLU A 150 -27.92 0.70 -1.31
C GLU A 150 -28.47 0.39 -2.72
N GLU A 151 -28.95 1.41 -3.43
CA GLU A 151 -29.39 1.29 -4.83
C GLU A 151 -28.22 0.94 -5.76
N GLU A 152 -27.10 1.66 -5.64
CA GLU A 152 -25.90 1.39 -6.43
C GLU A 152 -25.26 0.04 -6.08
N ARG A 153 -25.32 -0.37 -4.80
CA ARG A 153 -24.88 -1.71 -4.36
C ARG A 153 -25.67 -2.81 -5.05
N SER A 154 -26.99 -2.69 -5.09
CA SER A 154 -27.87 -3.64 -5.79
C SER A 154 -27.54 -3.68 -7.29
N ALA A 155 -27.34 -2.50 -7.90
CA ALA A 155 -26.95 -2.39 -9.31
C ALA A 155 -25.57 -3.04 -9.60
N TYR A 156 -24.61 -2.89 -8.69
CA TYR A 156 -23.28 -3.51 -8.80
C TYR A 156 -23.35 -5.03 -8.68
N GLU A 157 -24.15 -5.55 -7.75
CA GLU A 157 -24.40 -7.00 -7.60
C GLU A 157 -25.04 -7.59 -8.87
N ASP A 158 -26.03 -6.91 -9.43
CA ASP A 158 -26.67 -7.29 -10.69
C ASP A 158 -25.68 -7.25 -11.86
N PHE A 159 -24.83 -6.22 -11.93
CA PHE A 159 -23.76 -6.11 -12.92
C PHE A 159 -22.79 -7.31 -12.85
N LYS A 160 -22.31 -7.66 -11.65
CA LYS A 160 -21.44 -8.83 -11.43
C LYS A 160 -22.14 -10.13 -11.82
N ARG A 161 -23.40 -10.30 -11.41
CA ARG A 161 -24.21 -11.49 -11.72
C ARG A 161 -24.39 -11.66 -13.23
N TYR A 162 -24.75 -10.58 -13.93
CA TYR A 162 -24.89 -10.56 -15.38
C TYR A 162 -23.58 -10.93 -16.09
N ARG A 163 -22.45 -10.39 -15.61
CA ARG A 163 -21.12 -10.69 -16.16
C ARG A 163 -20.74 -12.16 -15.98
N LYS A 164 -21.02 -12.75 -14.82
CA LYS A 164 -20.78 -14.16 -14.55
C LYS A 164 -21.59 -15.07 -15.46
N ILE A 165 -22.90 -14.81 -15.58
CA ILE A 165 -23.79 -15.56 -16.49
C ILE A 165 -23.31 -15.47 -17.94
N ASN A 166 -22.93 -14.27 -18.40
CA ASN A 166 -22.41 -14.09 -19.75
C ASN A 166 -21.08 -14.82 -20.00
N ALA A 167 -20.19 -14.88 -19.01
CA ALA A 167 -18.95 -15.63 -19.10
C ALA A 167 -19.22 -17.14 -19.20
N GLU A 168 -20.16 -17.65 -18.40
CA GLU A 168 -20.61 -19.05 -18.43
C GLU A 168 -21.25 -19.41 -19.78
N LEU A 169 -22.19 -18.60 -20.29
CA LEU A 169 -22.81 -18.79 -21.60
C LEU A 169 -21.77 -18.80 -22.73
N LYS A 170 -20.76 -17.94 -22.66
CA LYS A 170 -19.67 -17.90 -23.65
C LYS A 170 -18.78 -19.16 -23.59
N SER A 171 -18.60 -19.74 -22.40
CA SER A 171 -17.86 -21.00 -22.24
C SER A 171 -18.62 -22.21 -22.78
N LEU A 172 -19.96 -22.22 -22.67
CA LEU A 172 -20.82 -23.28 -23.20
C LEU A 172 -20.97 -23.25 -24.73
N ARG A 173 -20.79 -22.07 -25.34
CA ARG A 173 -20.87 -21.88 -26.79
C ARG A 173 -19.57 -22.29 -27.52
N LYS A 174 -18.47 -22.55 -26.80
CA LYS A 174 -17.15 -22.88 -27.36
C LYS A 174 -16.87 -24.37 -27.24
#